data_AF-A0A8H4L4K2-F1
#
_entry.id   AF-A0A8H4L4K2-F1
#
_cell.length_a   1.000
_cell.length_b   1.000
_cell.length_c   1.000
_cell.angle_alpha   90.00
_cell.angle_beta   90.00
_cell.angle_gamma   90.00
#
_symmetry.space_group_name_H-M   'P 1'
#
loop_
_entity.id
_entity.type
_entity.pdbx_description
1 polymer ?
#
loop_
_entity_poly.entity_id
_entity_poly.type
_entity_poly.pdbx_seq_one_letter_code
_entity_poly.pdbx_strand_id
1 'polypeptide(L)'
;MTAPSATATRLAIEPDQRYDDWYQTEALVIDWANPTAVALLRAECQQMNLANNIDTIVLNDQLQRLVIFLQELDRLTLLVGSLFDSSHGTNNLRKQIDKECDRDVSPQGFYHQLDRVGFSYGPAFARVSGLRTGHQSAVGTVTCADTACLMPLNFETSLKLHPATLDAMLHVGLCNVGGNQGDPTRVRTHVPTFVEEVSISEPMSQQPGDDFSVYTYGFDYEPMSRATRCSLVAFGPECEDPVIEIRGLKVFDVQEDSHKMASADAINPLTVDWQEDPAFIDFNSLAGWQDSVDGIEAAGEAEALRRQAYYLIKWALSAWESTPAQTPHLLRLRQWMETVVSDIETRSPESSEWTRFPEVERHDFVDQVAARSLQGHFNAQVGRHLPAIINGQADALDVIFRRDDGVWRIYEESIFFSRSNNQLAELVHRLSHQNPSLRILEVGAGTRGGTSKVLAALTRGDGERQYETFKRFDVSKDPIAQDFSASSYDLVIAADVLHATPNVENSLRYIRKLLKPDGVLAFVELSHFHIGLFPFATLPDWWHKDDGPIIQEDEWNKLLLKSGFTGVEAAISDFPGFGIHKLY
;
A
#
# COMPACT_ATOMS: atom_id res chain seq x y z
N MET A 1 59.75 -26.96 -25.96
CA MET A 1 58.81 -28.10 -25.86
C MET A 1 57.90 -27.84 -24.68
N THR A 2 56.61 -27.64 -24.98
CA THR A 2 55.40 -28.08 -24.24
C THR A 2 55.37 -28.08 -22.70
N ALA A 3 54.28 -27.49 -22.19
CA ALA A 3 53.84 -27.35 -20.80
C ALA A 3 53.74 -28.65 -19.98
N PRO A 4 53.54 -28.51 -18.66
CA PRO A 4 52.62 -29.36 -17.92
C PRO A 4 51.47 -28.56 -17.29
N SER A 5 50.27 -29.09 -17.49
CA SER A 5 49.00 -28.69 -16.88
C SER A 5 48.94 -29.03 -15.39
N ALA A 6 48.27 -28.20 -14.60
CA ALA A 6 47.76 -28.56 -13.28
C ALA A 6 46.25 -28.27 -13.19
N THR A 7 45.57 -29.31 -12.71
CA THR A 7 44.14 -29.61 -12.65
C THR A 7 43.41 -28.76 -11.60
N ALA A 8 42.19 -28.29 -11.89
CA ALA A 8 41.28 -27.72 -10.90
C ALA A 8 40.03 -28.59 -10.76
N THR A 9 39.75 -28.95 -9.51
CA THR A 9 38.72 -29.87 -9.03
C THR A 9 37.31 -29.26 -9.12
N ARG A 10 36.35 -29.97 -9.72
CA ARG A 10 34.92 -29.65 -9.69
C ARG A 10 34.30 -30.15 -8.37
N LEU A 11 33.68 -29.26 -7.61
CA LEU A 11 32.70 -29.59 -6.58
C LEU A 11 31.31 -29.46 -7.22
N ALA A 12 30.61 -30.58 -7.33
CA ALA A 12 29.22 -30.65 -7.77
C ALA A 12 28.30 -30.40 -6.55
N ILE A 13 27.32 -29.55 -6.73
CA ILE A 13 26.10 -29.50 -5.89
C ILE A 13 24.95 -29.68 -6.88
N GLU A 14 24.22 -30.77 -6.72
CA GLU A 14 23.00 -31.08 -7.48
C GLU A 14 21.86 -30.13 -7.07
N PRO A 15 21.06 -29.61 -8.00
CA PRO A 15 19.78 -29.00 -7.70
C PRO A 15 18.68 -30.08 -7.68
N ASP A 16 18.00 -30.17 -6.54
CA ASP A 16 16.84 -31.02 -6.33
C ASP A 16 15.64 -30.54 -7.18
N GLN A 17 15.01 -31.47 -7.86
CA GLN A 17 13.91 -31.26 -8.79
C GLN A 17 12.59 -31.04 -8.05
N ARG A 18 11.87 -29.97 -8.42
CA ARG A 18 10.40 -29.95 -8.56
C ARG A 18 9.99 -28.60 -9.12
N TYR A 19 9.66 -28.54 -10.41
CA TYR A 19 8.62 -27.70 -11.05
C TYR A 19 8.75 -27.88 -12.58
N ASP A 20 8.21 -29.00 -13.07
CA ASP A 20 7.69 -29.08 -14.44
C ASP A 20 6.18 -29.32 -14.26
N ASP A 21 5.33 -28.37 -14.67
CA ASP A 21 4.49 -28.64 -15.83
C ASP A 21 3.67 -27.41 -16.36
N TRP A 22 3.99 -27.02 -17.60
CA TRP A 22 3.11 -26.63 -18.72
C TRP A 22 2.41 -25.25 -18.73
N TYR A 23 3.12 -24.28 -19.34
CA TYR A 23 2.54 -23.31 -20.27
C TYR A 23 2.09 -24.04 -21.55
N GLN A 24 0.78 -24.07 -21.82
CA GLN A 24 0.26 -24.29 -23.18
C GLN A 24 -0.25 -22.95 -23.72
N THR A 25 0.52 -22.36 -24.62
CA THR A 25 0.00 -21.40 -25.61
C THR A 25 0.60 -21.78 -26.94
N GLU A 26 -0.27 -22.20 -27.86
CA GLU A 26 0.06 -22.59 -29.23
C GLU A 26 0.81 -21.47 -29.95
N ALA A 27 2.02 -21.76 -30.43
CA ALA A 27 2.73 -20.87 -31.34
C ALA A 27 2.19 -21.09 -32.77
N LEU A 28 1.46 -20.11 -33.29
CA LEU A 28 1.08 -20.06 -34.70
C LEU A 28 2.30 -19.58 -35.51
N VAL A 29 3.03 -20.51 -36.13
CA VAL A 29 4.08 -20.17 -37.10
C VAL A 29 3.41 -19.82 -38.43
N ILE A 30 3.31 -18.53 -38.74
CA ILE A 30 2.86 -18.06 -40.07
C ILE A 30 4.10 -18.00 -40.97
N ASP A 31 4.12 -18.86 -41.99
CA ASP A 31 5.06 -18.78 -43.11
C ASP A 31 4.62 -17.65 -44.06
N TRP A 32 5.39 -16.56 -44.06
CA TRP A 32 5.09 -15.34 -44.82
C TRP A 32 5.36 -15.44 -46.33
N ALA A 33 5.69 -16.62 -46.86
CA ALA A 33 5.88 -16.84 -48.29
C ALA A 33 4.63 -17.34 -49.04
N ASN A 34 3.46 -17.46 -48.38
CA ASN A 34 2.27 -18.08 -48.99
C ASN A 34 1.23 -17.05 -49.51
N PRO A 35 0.99 -16.94 -50.84
CA PRO A 35 0.00 -16.03 -51.44
C PRO A 35 -1.45 -16.29 -51.00
N THR A 36 -1.72 -17.43 -50.38
CA THR A 36 -3.07 -17.86 -49.96
C THR A 36 -3.56 -17.09 -48.72
N ALA A 37 -2.65 -16.64 -47.84
CA ALA A 37 -3.02 -15.88 -46.63
C ALA A 37 -3.56 -14.48 -46.96
N VAL A 38 -3.02 -13.85 -48.01
CA VAL A 38 -3.47 -12.53 -48.51
C VAL A 38 -4.86 -12.62 -49.18
N ALA A 39 -5.20 -13.77 -49.77
CA ALA A 39 -6.51 -13.99 -50.38
C ALA A 39 -7.62 -14.21 -49.34
N LEU A 40 -7.32 -14.88 -48.22
CA LEU A 40 -8.23 -15.07 -47.09
C LEU A 40 -8.57 -13.74 -46.38
N LEU A 41 -7.56 -12.89 -46.17
CA LEU A 41 -7.74 -11.54 -45.60
C LEU A 41 -8.60 -10.62 -46.48
N ARG A 42 -8.51 -10.72 -47.82
CA ARG A 42 -9.41 -9.96 -48.72
C ARG A 42 -10.86 -10.46 -48.67
N ALA A 43 -11.06 -11.76 -48.45
CA ALA A 43 -12.40 -12.33 -48.35
C ALA A 43 -13.10 -11.94 -47.04
N GLU A 44 -12.37 -11.86 -45.92
CA GLU A 44 -12.91 -11.40 -44.62
C GLU A 44 -13.24 -9.90 -44.62
N CYS A 45 -12.39 -9.06 -45.23
CA CYS A 45 -12.69 -7.62 -45.35
C CYS A 45 -13.94 -7.32 -46.21
N GLN A 46 -14.25 -8.18 -47.19
CA GLN A 46 -15.48 -8.05 -47.98
C GLN A 46 -16.74 -8.52 -47.23
N GLN A 47 -16.61 -9.43 -46.25
CA GLN A 47 -17.74 -9.88 -45.44
C GLN A 47 -18.19 -8.86 -44.37
N MET A 48 -17.30 -7.97 -43.91
CA MET A 48 -17.61 -7.04 -42.81
C MET A 48 -18.32 -5.74 -43.23
N ASN A 49 -18.55 -5.49 -44.52
CA ASN A 49 -19.37 -4.39 -45.07
C ASN A 49 -19.20 -3.01 -44.37
N LEU A 50 -17.96 -2.62 -44.05
CA LEU A 50 -17.61 -1.36 -43.36
C LEU A 50 -17.61 -0.15 -44.31
N ALA A 51 -18.74 0.05 -45.00
CA ALA A 51 -19.06 1.32 -45.64
C ALA A 51 -20.36 1.83 -45.02
N ASN A 52 -20.21 2.75 -44.04
CA ASN A 52 -21.17 3.75 -43.54
C ASN A 52 -21.34 3.75 -42.00
N ASN A 53 -21.20 4.97 -41.45
CA ASN A 53 -21.36 5.45 -40.06
C ASN A 53 -20.14 5.37 -39.12
N ILE A 54 -19.57 6.56 -38.83
CA ILE A 54 -18.35 6.79 -38.04
C ILE A 54 -18.63 7.20 -36.58
N ASP A 55 -19.87 7.43 -36.15
CA ASP A 55 -20.10 8.14 -34.88
C ASP A 55 -20.32 7.29 -33.62
N THR A 56 -20.01 6.00 -33.62
CA THR A 56 -19.97 5.24 -32.35
C THR A 56 -19.11 3.97 -32.49
N ILE A 57 -17.84 4.06 -32.14
CA ILE A 57 -17.00 2.87 -31.97
C ILE A 57 -16.26 2.98 -30.63
N VAL A 58 -16.69 2.14 -29.69
CA VAL A 58 -15.87 1.68 -28.56
C VAL A 58 -14.67 0.95 -29.16
N LEU A 59 -13.46 1.46 -28.89
CA LEU A 59 -12.20 0.92 -29.41
C LEU A 59 -12.06 -0.56 -29.02
N ASN A 60 -12.16 -1.44 -30.01
CA ASN A 60 -11.83 -2.85 -29.85
C ASN A 60 -10.36 -3.10 -30.24
N ASP A 61 -9.75 -4.09 -29.61
CA ASP A 61 -8.34 -4.52 -29.66
C ASP A 61 -7.76 -4.68 -31.09
N GLN A 62 -8.63 -4.91 -32.07
CA GLN A 62 -8.29 -5.03 -33.49
C GLN A 62 -7.90 -3.70 -34.17
N LEU A 63 -8.48 -2.56 -33.76
CA LEU A 63 -8.13 -1.24 -34.30
C LEU A 63 -6.82 -0.71 -33.71
N GLN A 64 -6.49 -1.05 -32.46
CA GLN A 64 -5.17 -0.76 -31.88
C GLN A 64 -4.05 -1.47 -32.65
N ARG A 65 -4.28 -2.73 -33.06
CA ARG A 65 -3.33 -3.47 -33.90
C ARG A 65 -3.16 -2.84 -35.29
N LEU A 66 -4.22 -2.25 -35.85
CA LEU A 66 -4.15 -1.52 -37.13
C LEU A 66 -3.35 -0.21 -37.02
N VAL A 67 -3.48 0.51 -35.90
CA VAL A 67 -2.68 1.73 -35.62
C VAL A 67 -1.20 1.39 -35.44
N ILE A 68 -0.90 0.30 -34.72
CA ILE A 68 0.48 -0.22 -34.58
C ILE A 68 1.04 -0.64 -35.95
N PHE A 69 0.22 -1.28 -36.80
CA PHE A 69 0.63 -1.69 -38.15
C PHE A 69 0.87 -0.50 -39.10
N LEU A 70 0.09 0.58 -38.99
CA LEU A 70 0.33 1.82 -39.75
C LEU A 70 1.61 2.55 -39.29
N GLN A 71 1.91 2.53 -37.99
CA GLN A 71 3.17 3.05 -37.44
C GLN A 71 4.39 2.23 -37.91
N GLU A 72 4.24 0.92 -38.08
CA GLU A 72 5.27 0.02 -38.65
C GLU A 72 5.49 0.27 -40.16
N LEU A 73 4.47 0.69 -40.91
CA LEU A 73 4.62 1.09 -42.32
C LEU A 73 5.39 2.41 -42.49
N ASP A 74 5.20 3.38 -41.59
CA ASP A 74 6.04 4.59 -41.54
C ASP A 74 7.50 4.23 -41.19
N ARG A 75 7.73 3.25 -40.29
CA ARG A 75 9.07 2.71 -39.99
C ARG A 75 9.73 2.07 -41.22
N LEU A 76 8.99 1.34 -42.05
CA LEU A 76 9.52 0.77 -43.30
C LEU A 76 9.91 1.83 -44.32
N THR A 77 9.21 2.97 -44.34
CA THR A 77 9.54 4.09 -45.23
C THR A 77 10.86 4.76 -44.83
N LEU A 78 11.18 4.78 -43.52
CA LEU A 78 12.49 5.20 -42.99
C LEU A 78 13.59 4.17 -43.27
N LEU A 79 13.29 2.87 -43.17
CA LEU A 79 14.26 1.78 -43.37
C LEU A 79 14.71 1.63 -44.84
N VAL A 80 13.82 1.90 -45.80
CA VAL A 80 14.17 1.86 -47.23
C VAL A 80 15.05 3.05 -47.63
N GLY A 81 14.98 4.17 -46.90
CA GLY A 81 15.84 5.34 -47.10
C GLY A 81 17.31 5.12 -46.69
N SER A 82 17.59 4.17 -45.79
CA SER A 82 18.94 3.92 -45.27
C SER A 82 19.79 2.94 -46.11
N LEU A 83 19.26 2.43 -47.22
CA LEU A 83 19.96 1.48 -48.10
C LEU A 83 20.84 2.15 -49.17
N PHE A 84 20.95 3.48 -49.19
CA PHE A 84 21.75 4.21 -50.18
C PHE A 84 22.72 5.21 -49.52
N ASP A 85 24.01 4.93 -49.68
CA ASP A 85 25.19 5.80 -49.50
C ASP A 85 25.40 6.42 -48.10
N SER A 86 26.37 5.89 -47.35
CA SER A 86 26.57 6.15 -45.91
C SER A 86 26.95 7.59 -45.55
N SER A 87 27.41 8.42 -46.50
CA SER A 87 27.67 9.85 -46.27
C SER A 87 26.45 10.74 -46.56
N HIS A 88 25.59 10.34 -47.50
CA HIS A 88 24.36 11.07 -47.81
C HIS A 88 23.26 10.82 -46.76
N GLY A 89 23.20 9.60 -46.20
CA GLY A 89 22.27 9.23 -45.14
C GLY A 89 22.44 10.08 -43.88
N THR A 90 23.67 10.28 -43.42
CA THR A 90 23.97 10.99 -42.16
C THR A 90 23.73 12.48 -42.26
N ASN A 91 24.02 13.10 -43.41
CA ASN A 91 23.72 14.52 -43.64
C ASN A 91 22.20 14.79 -43.72
N ASN A 92 21.41 13.85 -44.24
CA ASN A 92 19.96 13.95 -44.20
C ASN A 92 19.42 13.77 -42.77
N LEU A 93 20.00 12.84 -42.01
CA LEU A 93 19.65 12.62 -40.59
C LEU A 93 19.90 13.87 -39.74
N ARG A 94 21.07 14.53 -39.88
CA ARG A 94 21.36 15.78 -39.14
C ARG A 94 20.31 16.85 -39.41
N LYS A 95 20.02 17.11 -40.70
CA LYS A 95 19.02 18.11 -41.11
C LYS A 95 17.63 17.80 -40.59
N GLN A 96 17.26 16.52 -40.51
CA GLN A 96 16.00 16.10 -39.95
C GLN A 96 15.94 16.37 -38.45
N ILE A 97 16.94 15.90 -37.69
CA ILE A 97 16.99 16.10 -36.23
C ILE A 97 17.05 17.59 -35.87
N ASP A 98 17.84 18.38 -36.62
CA ASP A 98 17.93 19.83 -36.42
C ASP A 98 16.60 20.55 -36.59
N LYS A 99 15.71 20.01 -37.44
CA LYS A 99 14.36 20.52 -37.65
C LYS A 99 13.36 20.05 -36.59
N GLU A 100 13.54 18.83 -36.07
CA GLU A 100 12.70 18.26 -35.01
C GLU A 100 13.03 18.83 -33.62
N CYS A 101 14.28 19.23 -33.38
CA CYS A 101 14.75 19.79 -32.12
C CYS A 101 14.49 21.30 -32.03
N ASP A 102 13.25 21.65 -31.65
CA ASP A 102 12.76 23.03 -31.56
C ASP A 102 12.86 23.65 -30.16
N ARG A 103 13.19 22.86 -29.14
CA ARG A 103 13.28 23.31 -27.75
C ARG A 103 14.73 23.51 -27.31
N ASP A 104 15.09 24.75 -27.02
CA ASP A 104 16.38 25.06 -26.36
C ASP A 104 16.34 24.68 -24.87
N VAL A 105 17.37 23.95 -24.43
CA VAL A 105 17.55 23.56 -23.03
C VAL A 105 18.84 24.21 -22.50
N SER A 106 18.72 24.98 -21.42
CA SER A 106 19.89 25.56 -20.75
C SER A 106 20.80 24.44 -20.21
N PRO A 107 22.09 24.37 -20.57
CA PRO A 107 23.00 23.36 -20.04
C PRO A 107 23.14 23.42 -18.51
N GLN A 108 23.13 24.62 -17.94
CA GLN A 108 23.16 24.80 -16.49
C GLN A 108 21.87 24.27 -15.83
N GLY A 109 20.71 24.57 -16.43
CA GLY A 109 19.43 24.03 -15.97
C GLY A 109 19.35 22.51 -16.09
N PHE A 110 19.87 21.96 -17.19
CA PHE A 110 19.95 20.53 -17.45
C PHE A 110 20.78 19.80 -16.39
N TYR A 111 22.03 20.23 -16.15
CA TYR A 111 22.86 19.61 -15.12
C TYR A 111 22.32 19.81 -13.69
N HIS A 112 21.63 20.92 -13.42
CA HIS A 112 20.93 21.10 -12.15
C HIS A 112 19.77 20.10 -11.96
N GLN A 113 19.02 19.76 -13.02
CA GLN A 113 18.00 18.71 -12.93
C GLN A 113 18.61 17.32 -12.78
N LEU A 114 19.71 17.04 -13.48
CA LEU A 114 20.45 15.78 -13.34
C LEU A 114 20.93 15.56 -11.90
N ASP A 115 21.50 16.58 -11.26
CA ASP A 115 21.94 16.51 -9.86
C ASP A 115 20.79 16.15 -8.91
N ARG A 116 19.59 16.72 -9.13
CA ARG A 116 18.39 16.41 -8.33
C ARG A 116 17.92 14.96 -8.45
N VAL A 117 18.21 14.30 -9.57
CA VAL A 117 17.87 12.89 -9.81
C VAL A 117 19.07 11.96 -9.61
N GLY A 118 20.08 12.41 -8.86
CA GLY A 118 21.20 11.58 -8.42
C GLY A 118 22.41 11.55 -9.37
N PHE A 119 22.38 12.31 -10.46
CA PHE A 119 23.50 12.46 -11.39
C PHE A 119 24.36 13.68 -11.05
N SER A 120 25.17 13.57 -10.00
CA SER A 120 26.10 14.63 -9.57
C SER A 120 27.36 14.67 -10.42
N TYR A 121 27.25 15.13 -11.67
CA TYR A 121 28.38 15.25 -12.58
C TYR A 121 29.29 16.42 -12.21
N GLY A 122 30.57 16.12 -11.97
CA GLY A 122 31.60 17.15 -11.72
C GLY A 122 32.06 17.86 -13.01
N PRO A 123 32.97 18.86 -12.89
CA PRO A 123 33.42 19.69 -14.01
C PRO A 123 34.03 18.94 -15.19
N ALA A 124 34.58 17.74 -14.97
CA ALA A 124 35.13 16.88 -16.02
C ALA A 124 34.06 16.20 -16.88
N PHE A 125 32.88 15.91 -16.32
CA PHE A 125 31.77 15.18 -16.96
C PHE A 125 30.61 16.10 -17.37
N ALA A 126 30.48 17.26 -16.72
CA ALA A 126 29.46 18.27 -17.03
C ALA A 126 29.86 19.12 -18.26
N ARG A 127 29.93 18.49 -19.43
CA ARG A 127 30.54 19.04 -20.66
C ARG A 127 29.59 19.29 -21.83
N VAL A 128 28.29 19.09 -21.67
CA VAL A 128 27.29 19.58 -22.63
C VAL A 128 27.27 21.10 -22.55
N SER A 129 27.65 21.78 -23.62
CA SER A 129 27.73 23.25 -23.72
C SER A 129 26.56 23.86 -24.51
N GLY A 130 25.84 23.05 -25.29
CA GLY A 130 24.58 23.41 -25.95
C GLY A 130 23.66 22.19 -26.03
N LEU A 131 22.36 22.40 -25.91
CA LEU A 131 21.37 21.31 -25.98
C LEU A 131 20.05 21.82 -26.56
N ARG A 132 19.57 21.14 -27.60
CA ARG A 132 18.21 21.28 -28.13
C ARG A 132 17.55 19.92 -28.18
N THR A 133 16.27 19.87 -27.82
CA THR A 133 15.50 18.64 -27.75
C THR A 133 14.26 18.72 -28.63
N GLY A 134 13.88 17.59 -29.20
CA GLY A 134 12.61 17.35 -29.86
C GLY A 134 11.87 16.19 -29.20
N HIS A 135 10.79 15.70 -29.80
CA HIS A 135 9.98 14.64 -29.21
C HIS A 135 10.70 13.29 -29.14
N GLN A 136 11.47 12.91 -30.16
CA GLN A 136 12.21 11.64 -30.22
C GLN A 136 13.66 11.81 -30.69
N SER A 137 14.20 13.00 -30.49
CA SER A 137 15.54 13.35 -30.91
C SER A 137 16.10 14.48 -30.04
N ALA A 138 17.42 14.56 -29.95
CA ALA A 138 18.11 15.67 -29.32
C ALA A 138 19.44 15.94 -30.01
N VAL A 139 19.83 17.20 -30.07
CA VAL A 139 21.12 17.65 -30.58
C VAL A 139 21.85 18.45 -29.51
N GLY A 140 23.14 18.18 -29.33
CA GLY A 140 23.94 18.84 -28.33
C GLY A 140 25.36 19.09 -28.80
N THR A 141 25.99 20.07 -28.15
CA THR A 141 27.42 20.35 -28.30
C THR A 141 28.12 19.85 -27.04
N VAL A 142 29.16 19.04 -27.19
CA VAL A 142 29.97 18.50 -26.09
C VAL A 142 31.40 18.98 -26.22
N THR A 143 31.87 19.75 -25.24
CA THR A 143 33.20 20.34 -25.26
C THR A 143 34.19 19.46 -24.48
N CYS A 144 35.29 19.04 -25.10
CA CYS A 144 36.34 18.29 -24.41
C CYS A 144 36.86 19.04 -23.17
N ALA A 145 37.04 18.32 -22.07
CA ALA A 145 37.58 18.86 -20.82
C ALA A 145 39.11 18.82 -20.81
N ASP A 146 39.75 19.73 -20.06
CA ASP A 146 41.15 19.57 -19.67
C ASP A 146 41.23 18.59 -18.50
N THR A 147 41.20 17.29 -18.80
CA THR A 147 41.25 16.23 -17.79
C THR A 147 42.66 16.05 -17.22
N ALA A 148 43.70 16.36 -18.01
CA ALA A 148 45.08 16.36 -17.56
C ALA A 148 45.28 17.27 -16.34
N CYS A 149 44.69 18.47 -16.31
CA CYS A 149 44.83 19.40 -15.17
C CYS A 149 44.25 18.88 -13.83
N LEU A 150 43.39 17.86 -13.89
CA LEU A 150 42.77 17.23 -12.71
C LEU A 150 43.53 15.99 -12.23
N MET A 151 44.48 15.51 -13.03
CA MET A 151 45.24 14.29 -12.77
C MET A 151 46.55 14.60 -12.02
N PRO A 152 47.08 13.66 -11.20
CA PRO A 152 48.37 13.83 -10.56
C PRO A 152 49.46 14.15 -11.58
N LEU A 153 50.30 15.15 -11.26
CA LEU A 153 51.40 15.64 -12.12
C LEU A 153 50.96 16.29 -13.45
N ASN A 154 49.68 16.65 -13.58
CA ASN A 154 49.09 17.21 -14.80
C ASN A 154 49.33 16.34 -16.04
N PHE A 155 49.35 15.02 -15.86
CA PHE A 155 49.68 14.06 -16.90
C PHE A 155 48.51 13.13 -17.18
N GLU A 156 48.17 13.00 -18.46
CA GLU A 156 47.20 12.07 -18.98
C GLU A 156 47.83 11.20 -20.07
N THR A 157 47.58 9.90 -20.02
CA THR A 157 47.98 8.97 -21.09
C THR A 157 47.14 9.21 -22.34
N SER A 158 47.74 9.13 -23.52
CA SER A 158 46.99 9.24 -24.78
C SER A 158 45.89 8.15 -24.86
N LEU A 159 44.63 8.58 -24.82
CA LEU A 159 43.45 7.73 -25.01
C LEU A 159 42.90 7.93 -26.43
N LYS A 160 42.26 6.91 -26.99
CA LYS A 160 41.53 7.02 -28.26
C LYS A 160 40.25 7.83 -28.13
N LEU A 161 39.59 7.68 -26.98
CA LEU A 161 38.40 8.41 -26.58
C LEU A 161 38.41 8.52 -25.06
N HIS A 162 38.42 9.75 -24.53
CA HIS A 162 38.34 9.95 -23.08
C HIS A 162 36.94 9.56 -22.56
N PRO A 163 36.82 8.73 -21.50
CA PRO A 163 35.53 8.30 -20.96
C PRO A 163 34.60 9.45 -20.56
N ALA A 164 35.14 10.54 -20.00
CA ALA A 164 34.32 11.71 -19.65
C ALA A 164 33.70 12.40 -20.87
N THR A 165 34.41 12.41 -22.01
CA THR A 165 33.87 12.94 -23.27
C THR A 165 32.78 12.03 -23.81
N LEU A 166 33.01 10.70 -23.79
CA LEU A 166 32.00 9.72 -24.22
C LEU A 166 30.74 9.78 -23.35
N ASP A 167 30.88 9.82 -22.04
CA ASP A 167 29.76 9.92 -21.10
C ASP A 167 28.97 11.23 -21.31
N ALA A 168 29.68 12.34 -21.51
CA ALA A 168 29.06 13.61 -21.84
C ALA A 168 28.25 13.59 -23.14
N MET A 169 28.64 12.78 -24.13
CA MET A 169 27.83 12.56 -25.34
C MET A 169 26.53 11.83 -25.04
N LEU A 170 26.55 10.84 -24.13
CA LEU A 170 25.34 10.12 -23.71
C LEU A 170 24.33 11.03 -23.01
N HIS A 171 24.80 12.07 -22.31
CA HIS A 171 23.92 13.03 -21.64
C HIS A 171 22.94 13.74 -22.59
N VAL A 172 23.35 13.98 -23.83
CA VAL A 172 22.53 14.70 -24.83
C VAL A 172 21.15 14.05 -25.03
N GLY A 173 21.08 12.72 -24.92
CA GLY A 173 19.83 11.97 -25.09
C GLY A 173 18.95 11.85 -23.85
N LEU A 174 19.42 12.24 -22.65
CA LEU A 174 18.72 11.92 -21.39
C LEU A 174 17.33 12.55 -21.28
N CYS A 175 17.09 13.67 -21.97
CA CYS A 175 15.77 14.32 -22.01
C CYS A 175 14.72 13.51 -22.81
N ASN A 176 15.13 12.51 -23.59
CA ASN A 176 14.25 11.70 -24.43
C ASN A 176 14.10 10.25 -23.94
N VAL A 177 14.86 9.87 -22.91
CA VAL A 177 14.76 8.56 -22.26
C VAL A 177 13.49 8.49 -21.40
N GLY A 178 12.93 7.29 -21.19
CA GLY A 178 11.82 7.07 -20.27
C GLY A 178 10.48 7.66 -20.72
N GLY A 179 10.33 7.97 -22.02
CA GLY A 179 9.13 8.61 -22.55
C GLY A 179 9.01 10.09 -22.22
N ASN A 180 10.13 10.76 -21.90
CA ASN A 180 10.16 12.18 -21.51
C ASN A 180 9.93 13.15 -22.67
N GLN A 181 10.02 12.69 -23.92
CA GLN A 181 9.69 13.47 -25.11
C GLN A 181 10.42 14.82 -25.19
N GLY A 182 11.69 14.85 -24.76
CA GLY A 182 12.56 16.03 -24.79
C GLY A 182 12.35 16.99 -23.62
N ASP A 183 11.56 16.63 -22.60
CA ASP A 183 11.33 17.46 -21.41
C ASP A 183 12.44 17.28 -20.36
N PRO A 184 13.27 18.30 -20.11
CA PRO A 184 14.36 18.22 -19.14
C PRO A 184 13.87 18.12 -17.68
N THR A 185 12.61 18.46 -17.39
CA THR A 185 12.05 18.40 -16.02
C THR A 185 11.62 17.00 -15.62
N ARG A 186 11.46 16.10 -16.60
CA ARG A 186 10.98 14.72 -16.41
C ARG A 186 12.09 13.67 -16.39
N VAL A 187 13.35 14.09 -16.53
CA VAL A 187 14.52 13.20 -16.54
C VAL A 187 14.56 12.36 -15.27
N ARG A 188 14.75 11.04 -15.42
CA ARG A 188 14.96 10.10 -14.31
C ARG A 188 16.35 9.47 -14.40
N THR A 189 16.76 8.78 -13.34
CA THR A 189 18.05 8.10 -13.28
C THR A 189 18.09 6.88 -14.21
N HIS A 190 18.75 7.00 -15.35
CA HIS A 190 18.91 5.91 -16.30
C HIS A 190 20.38 5.54 -16.51
N VAL A 191 20.68 4.24 -16.53
CA VAL A 191 22.05 3.76 -16.78
C VAL A 191 22.12 2.95 -18.07
N PRO A 192 23.17 3.14 -18.89
CA PRO A 192 23.46 2.25 -20.01
C PRO A 192 23.62 0.80 -19.53
N THR A 193 22.88 -0.13 -20.13
CA THR A 193 22.93 -1.57 -19.78
C THR A 193 23.33 -2.46 -20.95
N PHE A 194 23.11 -1.99 -22.18
CA PHE A 194 23.47 -2.73 -23.38
C PHE A 194 23.73 -1.77 -24.53
N VAL A 195 24.66 -2.13 -25.41
CA VAL A 195 24.93 -1.43 -26.67
C VAL A 195 25.08 -2.47 -27.75
N GLU A 196 24.36 -2.29 -28.86
CA GLU A 196 24.42 -3.24 -29.99
C GLU A 196 25.73 -3.08 -30.76
N GLU A 197 26.09 -1.83 -31.08
CA GLU A 197 27.30 -1.52 -31.82
C GLU A 197 27.87 -0.16 -31.40
N VAL A 198 29.20 -0.09 -31.29
CA VAL A 198 29.95 1.16 -31.14
C VAL A 198 31.03 1.21 -32.22
N SER A 199 30.98 2.26 -33.03
CA SER A 199 31.98 2.56 -34.06
C SER A 199 32.71 3.85 -33.69
N ILE A 200 34.04 3.84 -33.74
CA ILE A 200 34.90 4.99 -33.45
C ILE A 200 35.92 5.11 -34.60
N SER A 201 35.92 6.26 -35.26
CA SER A 201 36.81 6.55 -36.39
C SER A 201 38.14 7.13 -35.90
N GLU A 202 39.24 6.77 -36.57
CA GLU A 202 40.58 7.32 -36.33
C GLU A 202 41.16 7.95 -37.60
N PRO A 203 41.90 9.07 -37.49
CA PRO A 203 42.21 9.84 -36.28
C PRO A 203 41.08 10.79 -35.85
N MET A 204 40.95 11.06 -34.55
CA MET A 204 39.98 12.01 -33.97
C MET A 204 40.71 13.00 -33.04
N SER A 205 40.47 14.30 -33.20
CA SER A 205 41.00 15.32 -32.28
C SER A 205 40.14 15.41 -31.01
N GLN A 206 40.78 15.44 -29.85
CA GLN A 206 40.14 15.57 -28.54
C GLN A 206 40.90 16.53 -27.62
N GLN A 207 41.45 17.61 -28.18
CA GLN A 207 42.15 18.61 -27.40
C GLN A 207 41.17 19.31 -26.44
N PRO A 208 41.63 19.76 -25.26
CA PRO A 208 40.79 20.55 -24.38
C PRO A 208 40.18 21.76 -25.10
N GLY A 209 38.85 21.85 -25.10
CA GLY A 209 38.11 22.88 -25.83
C GLY A 209 37.59 22.48 -27.22
N ASP A 210 37.97 21.31 -27.75
CA ASP A 210 37.37 20.78 -28.98
C ASP A 210 35.87 20.51 -28.77
N ASP A 211 35.03 20.93 -29.70
CA ASP A 211 33.58 20.75 -29.66
C ASP A 211 33.13 19.60 -30.58
N PHE A 212 32.36 18.68 -30.01
CA PHE A 212 31.66 17.64 -30.76
C PHE A 212 30.19 18.01 -30.94
N SER A 213 29.70 17.88 -32.18
CA SER A 213 28.26 17.94 -32.45
C SER A 213 27.67 16.55 -32.33
N VAL A 214 26.74 16.37 -31.41
CA VAL A 214 26.17 15.08 -31.01
C VAL A 214 24.68 15.08 -31.34
N TYR A 215 24.23 14.04 -32.03
CA TYR A 215 22.85 13.84 -32.42
C TYR A 215 22.37 12.52 -31.85
N THR A 216 21.24 12.53 -31.15
CA THR A 216 20.60 11.34 -30.58
C THR A 216 19.20 11.20 -31.16
N TYR A 217 18.79 9.97 -31.44
CA TYR A 217 17.53 9.70 -32.15
C TYR A 217 17.04 8.27 -31.92
N GLY A 218 15.82 8.00 -32.38
CA GLY A 218 15.24 6.66 -32.38
C GLY A 218 14.89 6.17 -30.97
N PHE A 219 14.41 7.07 -30.11
CA PHE A 219 14.00 6.73 -28.75
C PHE A 219 12.73 5.88 -28.75
N ASP A 220 12.89 4.61 -28.38
CA ASP A 220 11.80 3.64 -28.22
C ASP A 220 11.75 3.20 -26.75
N TYR A 221 10.71 3.63 -26.04
CA TYR A 221 10.53 3.33 -24.62
C TYR A 221 9.69 2.06 -24.46
N GLU A 222 10.26 1.07 -23.78
CA GLU A 222 9.64 -0.21 -23.43
C GLU A 222 9.21 -0.17 -21.94
N PRO A 223 7.94 0.14 -21.61
CA PRO A 223 7.52 0.35 -20.22
C PRO A 223 7.70 -0.90 -19.35
N MET A 224 7.44 -2.07 -19.92
CA MET A 224 7.47 -3.36 -19.22
C MET A 224 8.90 -3.75 -18.80
N SER A 225 9.90 -3.39 -19.60
CA SER A 225 11.31 -3.63 -19.32
C SER A 225 12.00 -2.42 -18.69
N ARG A 226 11.26 -1.32 -18.45
CA ARG A 226 11.75 -0.05 -17.90
C ARG A 226 12.99 0.46 -18.61
N ALA A 227 13.03 0.26 -19.93
CA ALA A 227 14.19 0.58 -20.74
C ALA A 227 13.84 1.44 -21.93
N THR A 228 14.80 2.23 -22.39
CA THR A 228 14.69 2.95 -23.67
C THR A 228 15.83 2.52 -24.57
N ARG A 229 15.50 2.22 -25.82
CA ARG A 229 16.48 2.05 -26.90
C ARG A 229 16.64 3.37 -27.64
N CYS A 230 17.88 3.71 -27.99
CA CYS A 230 18.20 4.89 -28.78
C CYS A 230 19.51 4.69 -29.55
N SER A 231 19.82 5.61 -30.45
CA SER A 231 21.11 5.68 -31.14
C SER A 231 21.69 7.09 -31.04
N LEU A 232 23.01 7.18 -31.17
CA LEU A 232 23.77 8.43 -31.12
C LEU A 232 24.80 8.46 -32.23
N VAL A 233 24.98 9.62 -32.84
CA VAL A 233 26.08 9.91 -33.78
C VAL A 233 26.75 11.21 -33.38
N ALA A 234 28.08 11.23 -33.33
CA ALA A 234 28.87 12.40 -33.01
C ALA A 234 29.85 12.74 -34.13
N PHE A 235 30.10 14.03 -34.29
CA PHE A 235 30.98 14.60 -35.30
C PHE A 235 32.00 15.50 -34.63
N GLY A 236 33.26 15.32 -35.01
CA GLY A 236 34.36 16.15 -34.50
C GLY A 236 34.34 17.56 -35.09
N PRO A 237 35.21 18.45 -34.58
CA PRO A 237 35.38 19.78 -35.14
C PRO A 237 35.69 19.70 -36.64
N GLU A 238 34.93 20.44 -37.45
CA GLU A 238 35.12 20.55 -38.91
C GLU A 238 35.04 19.22 -39.69
N CYS A 239 34.43 18.18 -39.11
CA CYS A 239 34.26 16.86 -39.74
C CYS A 239 32.86 16.69 -40.34
N GLU A 240 32.80 16.36 -41.64
CA GLU A 240 31.55 16.00 -42.32
C GLU A 240 31.12 14.55 -42.01
N ASP A 241 32.10 13.66 -41.83
CA ASP A 241 31.87 12.25 -41.52
C ASP A 241 31.76 11.98 -40.01
N PRO A 242 30.94 11.00 -39.59
CA PRO A 242 30.79 10.65 -38.18
C PRO A 242 32.08 10.08 -37.60
N VAL A 243 32.46 10.58 -36.42
CA VAL A 243 33.64 10.11 -35.69
C VAL A 243 33.29 9.09 -34.61
N ILE A 244 32.05 9.13 -34.11
CA ILE A 244 31.52 8.14 -33.17
C ILE A 244 30.07 7.80 -33.59
N GLU A 245 29.75 6.52 -33.69
CA GLU A 245 28.38 6.02 -33.82
C GLU A 245 28.10 4.98 -32.72
N ILE A 246 26.97 5.12 -32.06
CA ILE A 246 26.44 4.17 -31.08
C ILE A 246 25.05 3.77 -31.55
N ARG A 247 24.87 2.49 -31.89
CA ARG A 247 23.58 1.95 -32.35
C ARG A 247 22.99 1.03 -31.28
N GLY A 248 21.67 1.09 -31.13
CA GLY A 248 20.93 0.19 -30.24
C GLY A 248 21.31 0.33 -28.75
N LEU A 249 21.70 1.52 -28.30
CA LEU A 249 21.96 1.80 -26.89
C LEU A 249 20.70 1.59 -26.08
N LYS A 250 20.74 0.66 -25.12
CA LYS A 250 19.69 0.42 -24.14
C LYS A 250 20.08 1.04 -22.81
N VAL A 251 19.24 1.95 -22.34
CA VAL A 251 19.34 2.57 -21.01
C VAL A 251 18.18 2.09 -20.14
N PHE A 252 18.46 1.78 -18.88
CA PHE A 252 17.51 1.21 -17.92
C PHE A 252 17.25 2.20 -16.78
N ASP A 253 15.99 2.37 -16.41
CA ASP A 253 15.57 3.20 -15.27
C ASP A 253 15.88 2.50 -13.93
N VAL A 254 16.77 3.09 -13.14
CA VAL A 254 17.27 2.50 -11.88
C VAL A 254 16.41 2.88 -10.68
N GLN A 255 15.53 3.87 -10.79
CA GLN A 255 14.73 4.31 -9.65
C GLN A 255 13.72 3.22 -9.29
N GLU A 256 13.78 2.61 -8.12
CA GLU A 256 12.63 1.82 -7.65
C GLU A 256 11.43 2.78 -7.48
N ASP A 257 10.23 2.37 -7.87
CA ASP A 257 8.98 3.11 -7.57
C ASP A 257 8.67 3.05 -6.05
N SER A 258 9.68 3.24 -5.19
CA SER A 258 9.58 3.14 -3.73
C SER A 258 9.17 4.45 -3.07
N HIS A 259 9.09 5.56 -3.80
CA HIS A 259 8.34 6.74 -3.38
C HIS A 259 7.82 7.51 -4.60
N LYS A 260 6.51 7.76 -4.59
CA LYS A 260 5.79 8.77 -5.38
C LYS A 260 6.68 9.98 -5.70
N MET A 261 7.29 10.02 -6.89
CA MET A 261 7.45 11.31 -7.54
C MET A 261 6.04 11.78 -7.83
N ALA A 262 5.62 12.82 -7.12
CA ALA A 262 4.39 13.53 -7.36
C ALA A 262 4.22 13.72 -8.86
N SER A 263 3.32 12.94 -9.46
CA SER A 263 2.80 13.20 -10.79
C SER A 263 1.93 14.46 -10.67
N ALA A 264 2.57 15.63 -10.61
CA ALA A 264 1.85 16.89 -10.72
C ALA A 264 1.19 17.02 -12.11
N ASP A 265 1.65 16.25 -13.11
CA ASP A 265 1.20 16.34 -14.50
C ASP A 265 0.59 15.07 -15.10
N ALA A 266 0.41 13.99 -14.31
CA ALA A 266 -0.63 13.05 -14.69
C ALA A 266 -1.94 13.79 -14.41
N ILE A 267 -2.71 14.09 -15.46
CA ILE A 267 -4.14 14.39 -15.28
C ILE A 267 -4.70 13.15 -14.57
N ASN A 268 -4.74 13.19 -13.24
CA ASN A 268 -5.46 12.21 -12.46
C ASN A 268 -6.88 12.29 -13.02
N PRO A 269 -7.42 11.21 -13.62
CA PRO A 269 -8.84 11.22 -13.92
C PRO A 269 -9.55 11.47 -12.59
N LEU A 270 -10.11 12.68 -12.45
CA LEU A 270 -10.92 13.03 -11.30
C LEU A 270 -12.21 12.24 -11.46
N THR A 271 -12.36 11.21 -10.66
CA THR A 271 -13.63 10.49 -10.51
C THR A 271 -14.43 11.20 -9.43
N VAL A 272 -15.69 11.50 -9.72
CA VAL A 272 -16.61 11.96 -8.68
C VAL A 272 -17.03 10.73 -7.88
N ASP A 273 -16.60 10.66 -6.63
CA ASP A 273 -17.11 9.71 -5.65
C ASP A 273 -18.24 10.40 -4.87
N TRP A 274 -19.44 9.84 -4.94
CA TRP A 274 -20.61 10.37 -4.24
C TRP A 274 -20.85 9.52 -3.00
N GLN A 275 -20.86 10.16 -1.83
CA GLN A 275 -21.18 9.54 -0.55
C GLN A 275 -22.32 10.31 0.11
N GLU A 276 -23.07 9.64 1.00
CA GLU A 276 -24.11 10.30 1.78
C GLU A 276 -23.48 11.25 2.79
N ASP A 277 -24.05 12.45 2.93
CA ASP A 277 -23.57 13.48 3.84
C ASP A 277 -23.90 13.10 5.30
N PRO A 278 -22.90 13.00 6.20
CA PRO A 278 -23.07 12.71 7.63
C PRO A 278 -24.16 13.50 8.34
N ALA A 279 -24.43 14.75 7.93
CA ALA A 279 -25.45 15.58 8.55
C ALA A 279 -26.90 15.12 8.31
N PHE A 280 -27.12 14.28 7.29
CA PHE A 280 -28.45 13.77 6.91
C PHE A 280 -28.63 12.28 7.22
N ILE A 281 -27.64 11.67 7.86
CA ILE A 281 -27.68 10.26 8.18
C ILE A 281 -28.62 10.06 9.37
N ASP A 282 -29.69 9.29 9.17
CA ASP A 282 -30.50 8.81 10.29
C ASP A 282 -29.72 7.72 11.01
N PHE A 283 -29.12 8.06 12.15
CA PHE A 283 -28.34 7.13 12.96
C PHE A 283 -29.11 5.85 13.36
N ASN A 284 -30.44 5.88 13.39
CA ASN A 284 -31.27 4.69 13.66
C ASN A 284 -31.39 3.76 12.44
N SER A 285 -31.18 4.28 11.22
CA SER A 285 -31.15 3.50 9.98
C SER A 285 -29.80 2.80 9.72
N LEU A 286 -28.80 3.07 10.56
CA LEU A 286 -27.42 2.59 10.41
C LEU A 286 -27.13 1.23 11.04
N ALA A 287 -28.14 0.53 11.53
CA ALA A 287 -28.00 -0.88 11.87
C ALA A 287 -27.41 -1.69 10.69
N GLY A 288 -27.63 -1.25 9.45
CA GLY A 288 -27.08 -1.84 8.21
C GLY A 288 -25.68 -1.37 7.81
N TRP A 289 -25.00 -0.53 8.60
CA TRP A 289 -23.60 -0.18 8.33
C TRP A 289 -22.69 -1.38 8.57
N GLN A 290 -22.46 -2.06 7.44
CA GLN A 290 -21.57 -3.20 7.21
C GLN A 290 -21.99 -4.50 7.90
N ASP A 291 -23.13 -5.06 7.45
CA ASP A 291 -23.49 -6.47 7.60
C ASP A 291 -22.43 -7.38 6.92
N SER A 292 -21.29 -7.59 7.57
CA SER A 292 -20.38 -8.68 7.17
C SER A 292 -20.86 -10.05 7.68
N VAL A 293 -21.80 -10.06 8.64
CA VAL A 293 -22.35 -11.27 9.28
C VAL A 293 -23.87 -11.14 9.35
N ASP A 294 -24.59 -12.15 8.87
CA ASP A 294 -26.05 -12.24 8.98
C ASP A 294 -26.46 -12.17 10.46
N GLY A 295 -27.41 -11.30 10.80
CA GLY A 295 -27.86 -11.11 12.19
C GLY A 295 -28.38 -12.40 12.85
N ILE A 296 -28.93 -13.34 12.07
CA ILE A 296 -29.37 -14.65 12.53
C ILE A 296 -28.17 -15.55 12.85
N GLU A 297 -27.14 -15.55 11.99
CA GLU A 297 -25.91 -16.31 12.21
C GLU A 297 -25.18 -15.79 13.45
N ALA A 298 -25.03 -14.47 13.58
CA ALA A 298 -24.41 -13.84 14.74
C ALA A 298 -25.16 -14.15 16.05
N ALA A 299 -26.49 -14.11 16.05
CA ALA A 299 -27.29 -14.48 17.21
C ALA A 299 -27.11 -15.96 17.59
N GLY A 300 -27.08 -16.86 16.59
CA GLY A 300 -26.83 -18.29 16.80
C GLY A 300 -25.43 -18.57 17.34
N GLU A 301 -24.41 -17.85 16.87
CA GLU A 301 -23.06 -17.94 17.39
C GLU A 301 -22.97 -17.43 18.82
N ALA A 302 -23.53 -16.24 19.10
CA ALA A 302 -23.59 -15.63 20.43
C ALA A 302 -24.25 -16.57 21.45
N GLU A 303 -25.39 -17.20 21.10
CA GLU A 303 -26.08 -18.11 22.01
C GLU A 303 -25.27 -19.38 22.30
N ALA A 304 -24.56 -19.91 21.32
CA ALA A 304 -23.71 -21.07 21.57
C ALA A 304 -22.40 -20.70 22.30
N LEU A 305 -21.87 -19.47 22.14
CA LEU A 305 -20.80 -18.93 23.00
C LEU A 305 -21.27 -18.70 24.43
N ARG A 306 -22.52 -18.25 24.62
CA ARG A 306 -23.19 -18.13 25.93
C ARG A 306 -23.25 -19.49 26.62
N ARG A 307 -23.73 -20.53 25.92
CA ARG A 307 -23.76 -21.91 26.45
C ARG A 307 -22.36 -22.46 26.74
N GLN A 308 -21.38 -22.19 25.87
CA GLN A 308 -19.99 -22.61 26.09
C GLN A 308 -19.41 -21.98 27.36
N ALA A 309 -19.56 -20.65 27.52
CA ALA A 309 -19.11 -19.92 28.69
C ALA A 309 -19.76 -20.46 29.98
N TYR A 310 -21.07 -20.74 29.95
CA TYR A 310 -21.76 -21.37 31.07
C TYR A 310 -21.12 -22.70 31.49
N TYR A 311 -20.80 -23.59 30.55
CA TYR A 311 -20.16 -24.87 30.88
C TYR A 311 -18.76 -24.70 31.48
N LEU A 312 -17.96 -23.78 30.92
CA LEU A 312 -16.62 -23.48 31.42
C LEU A 312 -16.66 -22.86 32.83
N ILE A 313 -17.55 -21.89 33.06
CA ILE A 313 -17.75 -21.26 34.37
C ILE A 313 -18.25 -22.27 35.40
N LYS A 314 -19.22 -23.10 35.03
CA LYS A 314 -19.78 -24.13 35.93
C LYS A 314 -18.72 -25.16 36.33
N TRP A 315 -17.89 -25.59 35.38
CA TRP A 315 -16.77 -26.48 35.65
C TRP A 315 -15.76 -25.82 36.59
N ALA A 316 -15.40 -24.56 36.34
CA ALA A 316 -14.48 -23.82 37.18
C ALA A 316 -14.97 -23.65 38.62
N LEU A 317 -16.25 -23.30 38.82
CA LEU A 317 -16.85 -23.22 40.15
C LEU A 317 -16.84 -24.56 40.90
N SER A 318 -16.96 -25.70 40.20
CA SER A 318 -16.87 -27.02 40.84
C SER A 318 -15.48 -27.36 41.38
N ALA A 319 -14.44 -26.71 40.84
CA ALA A 319 -13.04 -26.85 41.22
C ALA A 319 -12.58 -25.75 42.20
N TRP A 320 -13.50 -24.95 42.74
CA TRP A 320 -13.15 -23.89 43.69
C TRP A 320 -12.68 -24.47 45.03
N GLU A 321 -11.43 -24.22 45.41
CA GLU A 321 -10.89 -24.64 46.70
C GLU A 321 -11.32 -23.66 47.82
N SER A 322 -11.58 -24.16 49.02
CA SER A 322 -12.06 -23.33 50.14
C SER A 322 -11.04 -22.30 50.66
N THR A 323 -9.79 -22.35 50.19
CA THR A 323 -8.69 -21.45 50.57
C THR A 323 -7.84 -21.00 49.38
N PRO A 324 -8.33 -20.15 48.46
CA PRO A 324 -7.47 -19.54 47.45
C PRO A 324 -7.05 -18.12 47.87
N ALA A 325 -5.89 -17.68 47.39
CA ALA A 325 -5.30 -16.38 47.67
C ALA A 325 -6.27 -15.24 47.26
N GLN A 326 -6.94 -14.64 48.25
CA GLN A 326 -8.07 -13.74 48.06
C GLN A 326 -7.63 -12.33 47.66
N THR A 327 -7.24 -12.15 46.40
CA THR A 327 -7.24 -10.81 45.83
C THR A 327 -8.70 -10.34 45.68
N PRO A 328 -9.04 -9.07 45.97
CA PRO A 328 -10.42 -8.59 45.93
C PRO A 328 -11.15 -8.83 44.61
N HIS A 329 -10.44 -8.80 43.47
CA HIS A 329 -11.04 -9.01 42.15
C HIS A 329 -11.48 -10.47 41.92
N LEU A 330 -10.74 -11.48 42.41
CA LEU A 330 -11.11 -12.89 42.25
C LEU A 330 -12.37 -13.25 43.05
N LEU A 331 -12.59 -12.60 44.20
CA LEU A 331 -13.84 -12.75 44.96
C LEU A 331 -15.04 -12.18 44.19
N ARG A 332 -14.86 -11.02 43.53
CA ARG A 332 -15.90 -10.42 42.67
C ARG A 332 -16.19 -11.30 41.46
N LEU A 333 -15.13 -11.80 40.79
CA LEU A 333 -15.26 -12.76 39.69
C LEU A 333 -16.06 -13.98 40.12
N ARG A 334 -15.79 -14.56 41.30
CA ARG A 334 -16.56 -15.68 41.84
C ARG A 334 -18.03 -15.34 42.03
N GLN A 335 -18.32 -14.25 42.72
CA GLN A 335 -19.70 -13.82 42.97
C GLN A 335 -20.47 -13.62 41.66
N TRP A 336 -19.80 -13.03 40.66
CA TRP A 336 -20.36 -12.89 39.32
C TRP A 336 -20.61 -14.24 38.65
N MET A 337 -19.65 -15.16 38.68
CA MET A 337 -19.81 -16.52 38.12
C MET A 337 -20.97 -17.29 38.78
N GLU A 338 -21.10 -17.21 40.11
CA GLU A 338 -22.21 -17.83 40.86
C GLU A 338 -23.56 -17.23 40.45
N THR A 339 -23.61 -15.91 40.25
CA THR A 339 -24.81 -15.20 39.76
C THR A 339 -25.17 -15.65 38.34
N VAL A 340 -24.20 -15.73 37.43
CA VAL A 340 -24.41 -16.19 36.05
C VAL A 340 -24.97 -17.61 36.02
N VAL A 341 -24.39 -18.54 36.79
CA VAL A 341 -24.89 -19.91 36.86
C VAL A 341 -26.32 -19.93 37.44
N SER A 342 -26.56 -19.21 38.53
CA SER A 342 -27.89 -19.14 39.14
C SER A 342 -28.95 -18.60 38.19
N ASP A 343 -28.65 -17.51 37.46
CA ASP A 343 -29.57 -16.89 36.52
C ASP A 343 -29.89 -17.81 35.33
N ILE A 344 -28.90 -18.52 34.79
CA ILE A 344 -29.08 -19.48 33.69
C ILE A 344 -29.91 -20.68 34.14
N GLU A 345 -29.71 -21.18 35.36
CA GLU A 345 -30.41 -22.35 35.87
C GLU A 345 -31.84 -22.05 36.34
N THR A 346 -32.12 -20.82 36.76
CA THR A 346 -33.41 -20.48 37.41
C THR A 346 -34.29 -19.49 36.63
N ARG A 347 -33.71 -18.60 35.82
CA ARG A 347 -34.42 -17.47 35.20
C ARG A 347 -34.46 -17.50 33.68
N SER A 348 -33.76 -18.45 33.04
CA SER A 348 -33.67 -18.56 31.58
C SER A 348 -34.35 -19.85 31.09
N PRO A 349 -35.61 -19.79 30.59
CA PRO A 349 -36.35 -20.98 30.14
C PRO A 349 -35.66 -21.74 29.00
N GLU A 350 -35.01 -21.01 28.10
CA GLU A 350 -34.30 -21.52 26.92
C GLU A 350 -33.04 -22.32 27.27
N SER A 351 -32.43 -22.07 28.43
CA SER A 351 -31.26 -22.79 28.93
C SER A 351 -31.57 -23.93 29.90
N SER A 352 -32.86 -24.20 30.15
CA SER A 352 -33.31 -25.26 31.08
C SER A 352 -32.80 -26.66 30.68
N GLU A 353 -32.57 -26.89 29.39
CA GLU A 353 -32.00 -28.14 28.87
C GLU A 353 -30.49 -28.24 29.10
N TRP A 354 -29.77 -27.13 29.16
CA TRP A 354 -28.30 -27.13 29.25
C TRP A 354 -27.78 -27.82 30.51
N THR A 355 -28.56 -27.73 31.59
CA THR A 355 -28.26 -28.34 32.89
C THR A 355 -28.32 -29.86 32.87
N ARG A 356 -29.04 -30.46 31.92
CA ARG A 356 -29.36 -31.89 31.87
C ARG A 356 -28.29 -32.73 31.18
N PHE A 357 -27.45 -32.11 30.35
CA PHE A 357 -26.41 -32.81 29.60
C PHE A 357 -25.31 -33.34 30.54
N PRO A 358 -24.82 -34.58 30.35
CA PRO A 358 -23.67 -35.14 31.06
C PRO A 358 -22.38 -34.34 30.85
N GLU A 359 -21.42 -34.47 31.77
CA GLU A 359 -20.14 -33.74 31.72
C GLU A 359 -19.35 -33.98 30.42
N VAL A 360 -19.34 -35.22 29.90
CA VAL A 360 -18.66 -35.55 28.64
C VAL A 360 -19.25 -34.75 27.47
N GLU A 361 -20.57 -34.72 27.34
CA GLU A 361 -21.25 -33.97 26.28
C GLU A 361 -21.06 -32.45 26.40
N ARG A 362 -20.86 -31.94 27.63
CA ARG A 362 -20.52 -30.53 27.84
C ARG A 362 -19.13 -30.21 27.32
N HIS A 363 -18.14 -31.07 27.58
CA HIS A 363 -16.79 -30.91 27.05
C HIS A 363 -16.77 -31.02 25.52
N ASP A 364 -17.48 -32.00 24.95
CA ASP A 364 -17.61 -32.13 23.50
C ASP A 364 -18.23 -30.86 22.87
N PHE A 365 -19.26 -30.28 23.51
CA PHE A 365 -19.85 -29.02 23.05
C PHE A 365 -18.85 -27.86 23.11
N VAL A 366 -18.05 -27.77 24.18
CA VAL A 366 -17.01 -26.74 24.30
C VAL A 366 -16.01 -26.84 23.17
N ASP A 367 -15.58 -28.05 22.82
CA ASP A 367 -14.62 -28.30 21.75
C ASP A 367 -15.21 -28.03 20.35
N GLN A 368 -16.48 -28.37 20.13
CA GLN A 368 -17.20 -28.04 18.89
C GLN A 368 -17.30 -26.52 18.68
N VAL A 369 -17.65 -25.76 19.72
CA VAL A 369 -17.71 -24.29 19.65
C VAL A 369 -16.32 -23.68 19.44
N ALA A 370 -15.30 -24.28 20.04
CA ALA A 370 -13.91 -23.87 19.87
C ALA A 370 -13.37 -24.10 18.45
N ALA A 371 -13.82 -25.15 17.77
CA ALA A 371 -13.39 -25.47 16.41
C ALA A 371 -14.04 -24.60 15.33
N ARG A 372 -15.23 -24.05 15.60
CA ARG A 372 -16.03 -23.29 14.60
C ARG A 372 -15.83 -21.78 14.64
N SER A 373 -15.33 -21.21 15.74
CA SER A 373 -15.30 -19.76 15.94
C SER A 373 -14.04 -19.28 16.65
N LEU A 374 -13.54 -18.11 16.26
CA LEU A 374 -12.38 -17.49 16.88
C LEU A 374 -12.62 -17.20 18.37
N GLN A 375 -13.78 -16.65 18.70
CA GLN A 375 -14.17 -16.38 20.08
C GLN A 375 -14.31 -17.68 20.88
N GLY A 376 -14.86 -18.73 20.28
CA GLY A 376 -15.02 -20.02 20.94
C GLY A 376 -13.68 -20.68 21.27
N HIS A 377 -12.69 -20.53 20.39
CA HIS A 377 -11.34 -21.02 20.61
C HIS A 377 -10.70 -20.32 21.82
N PHE A 378 -10.78 -18.98 21.83
CA PHE A 378 -10.27 -18.15 22.93
C PHE A 378 -10.97 -18.47 24.26
N ASN A 379 -12.30 -18.60 24.25
CA ASN A 379 -13.07 -18.99 25.42
C ASN A 379 -12.64 -20.35 25.95
N ALA A 380 -12.44 -21.36 25.09
CA ALA A 380 -11.99 -22.68 25.53
C ALA A 380 -10.55 -22.64 26.08
N GLN A 381 -9.65 -21.85 25.49
CA GLN A 381 -8.28 -21.69 25.98
C GLN A 381 -8.26 -21.12 27.41
N VAL A 382 -8.97 -20.00 27.63
CA VAL A 382 -9.01 -19.32 28.94
C VAL A 382 -9.82 -20.15 29.93
N GLY A 383 -10.96 -20.68 29.49
CA GLY A 383 -11.86 -21.51 30.29
C GLY A 383 -11.18 -22.77 30.85
N ARG A 384 -10.30 -23.43 30.07
CA ARG A 384 -9.50 -24.57 30.54
C ARG A 384 -8.52 -24.22 31.67
N HIS A 385 -8.09 -22.96 31.75
CA HIS A 385 -7.23 -22.46 32.82
C HIS A 385 -8.01 -21.77 33.95
N LEU A 386 -9.32 -21.55 33.78
CA LEU A 386 -10.16 -20.84 34.73
C LEU A 386 -10.11 -21.44 36.15
N PRO A 387 -10.12 -22.77 36.38
CA PRO A 387 -9.89 -23.35 37.71
C PRO A 387 -8.57 -22.93 38.36
N ALA A 388 -7.48 -22.85 37.59
CA ALA A 388 -6.18 -22.42 38.11
C ALA A 388 -6.17 -20.91 38.41
N ILE A 389 -6.78 -20.10 37.54
CA ILE A 389 -6.89 -18.64 37.70
C ILE A 389 -7.66 -18.30 38.96
N ILE A 390 -8.86 -18.86 39.13
CA ILE A 390 -9.75 -18.53 40.25
C ILE A 390 -9.16 -18.98 41.61
N ASN A 391 -8.30 -20.00 41.59
CA ASN A 391 -7.59 -20.48 42.77
C ASN A 391 -6.25 -19.74 43.01
N GLY A 392 -5.90 -18.76 42.16
CA GLY A 392 -4.66 -17.97 42.26
C GLY A 392 -3.39 -18.75 41.86
N GLN A 393 -3.54 -19.87 41.15
CA GLN A 393 -2.44 -20.74 40.70
C GLN A 393 -1.92 -20.35 39.30
N ALA A 394 -2.67 -19.54 38.55
CA ALA A 394 -2.29 -19.00 37.25
C ALA A 394 -2.66 -17.52 37.14
N ASP A 395 -1.85 -16.73 36.45
CA ASP A 395 -2.16 -15.33 36.13
C ASP A 395 -3.04 -15.27 34.87
N ALA A 396 -4.20 -14.60 34.99
CA ALA A 396 -5.12 -14.37 33.89
C ALA A 396 -4.49 -13.56 32.75
N LEU A 397 -3.66 -12.55 33.07
CA LEU A 397 -2.96 -11.76 32.07
C LEU A 397 -2.04 -12.64 31.24
N ASP A 398 -1.25 -13.48 31.91
CA ASP A 398 -0.35 -14.41 31.23
C ASP A 398 -1.10 -15.43 30.37
N VAL A 399 -2.33 -15.83 30.73
CA VAL A 399 -3.13 -16.78 29.95
C VAL A 399 -3.79 -16.11 28.73
N ILE A 400 -4.28 -14.88 28.87
CA ILE A 400 -4.98 -14.13 27.81
C ILE A 400 -4.00 -13.53 26.80
N PHE A 401 -2.83 -13.09 27.26
CA PHE A 401 -1.83 -12.40 26.45
C PHE A 401 -0.59 -13.26 26.16
N ARG A 402 -0.73 -14.61 26.09
CA ARG A 402 0.39 -15.44 25.62
C ARG A 402 0.78 -14.99 24.19
N ARG A 403 2.05 -15.18 23.85
CA ARG A 403 2.68 -14.53 22.68
C ARG A 403 2.16 -15.02 21.32
N ASP A 404 1.45 -16.15 21.26
CA ASP A 404 1.15 -16.86 20.01
C ASP A 404 -0.36 -16.89 19.66
N ASP A 405 -1.22 -16.34 20.52
CA ASP A 405 -2.67 -16.63 20.58
C ASP A 405 -3.57 -15.41 20.37
N GLY A 406 -3.00 -14.29 19.92
CA GLY A 406 -3.74 -13.35 19.07
C GLY A 406 -4.94 -12.68 19.72
N VAL A 407 -4.89 -12.27 21.00
CA VAL A 407 -5.95 -11.46 21.63
C VAL A 407 -6.31 -10.21 20.80
N TRP A 408 -5.34 -9.65 20.06
CA TRP A 408 -5.59 -8.59 19.10
C TRP A 408 -6.57 -8.99 17.98
N ARG A 409 -6.52 -10.24 17.51
CA ARG A 409 -7.49 -10.82 16.57
C ARG A 409 -8.88 -10.93 17.19
N ILE A 410 -9.00 -11.11 18.51
CA ILE A 410 -10.31 -11.09 19.18
C ILE A 410 -10.95 -9.70 19.03
N TYR A 411 -10.20 -8.64 19.33
CA TYR A 411 -10.66 -7.27 19.15
C TYR A 411 -10.91 -6.89 17.68
N GLU A 412 -10.21 -7.52 16.73
CA GLU A 412 -10.30 -7.20 15.30
C GLU A 412 -11.36 -8.01 14.52
N GLU A 413 -11.47 -9.31 14.80
CA GLU A 413 -12.19 -10.27 13.95
C GLU A 413 -13.38 -10.93 14.65
N SER A 414 -13.42 -10.98 15.99
CA SER A 414 -14.49 -11.72 16.67
C SER A 414 -15.86 -11.03 16.52
N ILE A 415 -16.92 -11.84 16.61
CA ILE A 415 -18.31 -11.37 16.47
C ILE A 415 -18.69 -10.28 17.47
N PHE A 416 -18.00 -10.20 18.62
CA PHE A 416 -18.32 -9.25 19.66
C PHE A 416 -17.77 -7.86 19.38
N PHE A 417 -16.65 -7.72 18.65
CA PHE A 417 -15.98 -6.43 18.44
C PHE A 417 -15.98 -5.96 16.99
N SER A 418 -15.93 -6.88 16.02
CA SER A 418 -15.72 -6.55 14.61
C SER A 418 -16.81 -5.62 14.06
N ARG A 419 -18.09 -5.85 14.41
CA ARG A 419 -19.23 -5.09 13.87
C ARG A 419 -19.22 -3.63 14.32
N SER A 420 -19.05 -3.35 15.61
CA SER A 420 -18.99 -1.98 16.13
C SER A 420 -17.74 -1.23 15.64
N ASN A 421 -16.60 -1.91 15.51
CA ASN A 421 -15.40 -1.33 14.91
C ASN A 421 -15.58 -1.01 13.42
N ASN A 422 -16.33 -1.83 12.66
CA ASN A 422 -16.70 -1.52 11.27
C ASN A 422 -17.66 -0.33 11.20
N GLN A 423 -18.65 -0.23 12.11
CA GLN A 423 -19.54 0.94 12.19
C GLN A 423 -18.75 2.23 12.48
N LEU A 424 -17.78 2.18 13.39
CA LEU A 424 -16.88 3.31 13.66
C LEU A 424 -16.03 3.66 12.43
N ALA A 425 -15.48 2.67 11.74
CA ALA A 425 -14.69 2.88 10.53
C ALA A 425 -15.52 3.49 9.39
N GLU A 426 -16.77 3.08 9.23
CA GLU A 426 -17.72 3.64 8.26
C GLU A 426 -18.04 5.11 8.56
N LEU A 427 -18.26 5.46 9.83
CA LEU A 427 -18.42 6.85 10.25
C LEU A 427 -17.18 7.68 9.91
N VAL A 428 -15.99 7.16 10.23
CA VAL A 428 -14.71 7.83 9.91
C VAL A 428 -14.55 8.02 8.40
N HIS A 429 -14.85 6.99 7.61
CA HIS A 429 -14.80 7.06 6.15
C HIS A 429 -15.66 8.21 5.61
N ARG A 430 -16.92 8.31 6.05
CA ARG A 430 -17.85 9.35 5.58
C ARG A 430 -17.42 10.75 6.01
N LEU A 431 -16.97 10.91 7.25
CA LEU A 431 -16.44 12.20 7.74
C LEU A 431 -15.17 12.61 6.96
N SER A 432 -14.29 11.65 6.64
CA SER A 432 -13.09 11.90 5.84
C SER A 432 -13.40 12.20 4.37
N HIS A 433 -14.47 11.62 3.82
CA HIS A 433 -14.95 11.91 2.49
C HIS A 433 -15.52 13.34 2.41
N GLN A 434 -16.30 13.77 3.41
CA GLN A 434 -16.82 15.14 3.50
C GLN A 434 -15.69 16.16 3.72
N ASN A 435 -14.68 15.82 4.52
CA ASN A 435 -13.52 16.66 4.80
C ASN A 435 -12.22 15.86 4.61
N PRO A 436 -11.59 15.91 3.43
CA PRO A 436 -10.32 15.20 3.18
C PRO A 436 -9.13 15.66 4.03
N SER A 437 -9.26 16.79 4.74
CA SER A 437 -8.24 17.31 5.67
C SER A 437 -8.56 17.02 7.14
N LEU A 438 -9.48 16.09 7.41
CA LEU A 438 -9.94 15.73 8.76
C LEU A 438 -8.76 15.32 9.66
N ARG A 439 -8.59 16.01 10.79
CA ARG A 439 -7.58 15.64 11.79
C ARG A 439 -8.18 14.71 12.82
N ILE A 440 -7.82 13.43 12.72
CA ILE A 440 -8.30 12.36 13.59
C ILE A 440 -7.28 12.05 14.69
N LEU A 441 -7.77 11.83 15.90
CA LEU A 441 -6.98 11.28 17.01
C LEU A 441 -7.65 10.03 17.55
N GLU A 442 -6.91 8.92 17.62
CA GLU A 442 -7.38 7.71 18.28
C GLU A 442 -6.87 7.65 19.74
N VAL A 443 -7.81 7.50 20.65
CA VAL A 443 -7.57 7.20 22.06
C VAL A 443 -7.47 5.69 22.20
N GLY A 444 -6.41 5.19 22.84
CA GLY A 444 -6.39 3.78 23.24
C GLY A 444 -6.11 2.76 22.14
N ALA A 445 -5.48 3.16 21.02
CA ALA A 445 -5.22 2.32 19.84
C ALA A 445 -4.65 0.90 20.11
N GLY A 446 -3.99 0.69 21.27
CA GLY A 446 -3.87 -0.62 21.91
C GLY A 446 -3.53 -1.81 20.99
N THR A 447 -4.35 -2.85 21.06
CA THR A 447 -4.24 -4.10 20.29
C THR A 447 -4.51 -3.94 18.78
N ARG A 448 -4.77 -2.72 18.30
CA ARG A 448 -4.99 -2.34 16.90
C ARG A 448 -6.30 -2.82 16.27
N GLY A 449 -7.22 -3.41 17.02
CA GLY A 449 -8.49 -3.92 16.48
C GLY A 449 -9.36 -2.83 15.84
N GLY A 450 -9.60 -1.72 16.55
CA GLY A 450 -10.30 -0.55 15.99
C GLY A 450 -9.44 0.18 14.95
N THR A 451 -8.16 0.39 15.27
CA THR A 451 -7.20 1.06 14.38
C THR A 451 -7.15 0.42 12.99
N SER A 452 -7.09 -0.92 12.89
CA SER A 452 -6.95 -1.59 11.60
C SER A 452 -8.16 -1.37 10.69
N LYS A 453 -9.38 -1.41 11.24
CA LYS A 453 -10.62 -1.12 10.49
C LYS A 453 -10.65 0.31 9.98
N VAL A 454 -10.30 1.26 10.86
CA VAL A 454 -10.26 2.69 10.50
C VAL A 454 -9.22 2.96 9.42
N LEU A 455 -8.01 2.41 9.55
CA LEU A 455 -6.96 2.58 8.53
C LEU A 455 -7.34 1.93 7.20
N ALA A 456 -8.00 0.77 7.23
CA ALA A 456 -8.53 0.13 6.02
C ALA A 456 -9.59 1.01 5.34
N ALA A 457 -10.48 1.64 6.12
CA ALA A 457 -11.48 2.56 5.61
C ALA A 457 -10.87 3.88 5.08
N LEU A 458 -9.68 4.26 5.56
CA LEU A 458 -8.89 5.39 5.06
C LEU A 458 -7.85 4.96 4.01
N THR A 459 -8.05 3.81 3.37
CA THR A 459 -7.20 3.30 2.29
C THR A 459 -8.09 3.05 1.06
N ARG A 460 -7.70 3.62 -0.07
CA ARG A 460 -8.42 3.44 -1.33
C ARG A 460 -8.28 2.01 -1.85
N GLY A 461 -9.17 1.60 -2.76
CA GLY A 461 -9.17 0.25 -3.35
C GLY A 461 -7.90 -0.12 -4.14
N ASP A 462 -7.07 0.85 -4.50
CA ASP A 462 -5.74 0.68 -5.11
C ASP A 462 -4.60 0.52 -4.06
N GLY A 463 -4.94 0.53 -2.78
CA GLY A 463 -3.99 0.44 -1.66
C GLY A 463 -3.41 1.79 -1.22
N GLU A 464 -3.84 2.90 -1.84
CA GLU A 464 -3.33 4.23 -1.51
C GLU A 464 -3.91 4.77 -0.20
N ARG A 465 -3.03 5.10 0.74
CA ARG A 465 -3.39 5.65 2.05
C ARG A 465 -3.87 7.09 1.90
N GLN A 466 -4.99 7.41 2.55
CA GLN A 466 -5.55 8.77 2.62
C GLN A 466 -5.15 9.51 3.90
N TYR A 467 -4.14 9.01 4.62
CA TYR A 467 -3.66 9.57 5.88
C TYR A 467 -2.14 9.74 5.87
N GLU A 468 -1.65 10.79 6.52
CA GLU A 468 -0.22 11.16 6.51
C GLU A 468 0.50 10.77 7.81
N THR A 469 -0.12 10.98 8.97
CA THR A 469 0.53 10.77 10.28
C THR A 469 -0.36 10.02 11.26
N PHE A 470 0.24 9.16 12.08
CA PHE A 470 -0.42 8.44 13.16
C PHE A 470 0.33 8.68 14.47
N LYS A 471 -0.37 9.15 15.50
CA LYS A 471 0.19 9.39 16.84
C LYS A 471 -0.68 8.73 17.91
N ARG A 472 -0.03 8.05 18.84
CA ARG A 472 -0.70 7.41 19.99
C ARG A 472 -0.88 8.41 21.13
N PHE A 473 -2.06 8.41 21.76
CA PHE A 473 -2.40 9.27 22.90
C PHE A 473 -2.80 8.44 24.14
N ASP A 474 -2.25 8.79 25.31
CA ASP A 474 -2.65 8.25 26.61
C ASP A 474 -3.63 9.21 27.31
N VAL A 475 -4.91 8.83 27.32
CA VAL A 475 -6.04 9.65 27.83
C VAL A 475 -6.08 9.76 29.36
N SER A 476 -5.23 9.03 30.08
CA SER A 476 -5.12 9.16 31.54
C SER A 476 -4.28 10.37 31.96
N LYS A 477 -3.56 11.00 31.03
CA LYS A 477 -2.63 12.10 31.28
C LYS A 477 -3.02 13.37 30.51
N ASP A 478 -2.50 14.51 30.95
CA ASP A 478 -2.72 15.78 30.26
C ASP A 478 -2.21 15.69 28.81
N PRO A 479 -3.04 15.99 27.80
CA PRO A 479 -2.63 15.97 26.40
C PRO A 479 -1.56 17.00 26.05
N ILE A 480 -1.57 18.17 26.68
CA ILE A 480 -0.62 19.24 26.37
C ILE A 480 0.79 18.86 26.83
N ALA A 481 0.88 18.12 27.94
CA ALA A 481 2.14 17.55 28.43
C ALA A 481 2.67 16.39 27.55
N GLN A 482 1.87 15.92 26.59
CA GLN A 482 2.22 14.85 25.64
C GLN A 482 2.46 15.38 24.21
N ASP A 483 2.71 16.69 24.06
CA ASP A 483 2.95 17.38 22.78
C ASP A 483 1.74 17.35 21.81
N PHE A 484 0.53 17.22 22.35
CA PHE A 484 -0.70 17.42 21.57
C PHE A 484 -1.14 18.89 21.64
N SER A 485 -1.63 19.41 20.50
CA SER A 485 -2.15 20.78 20.43
C SER A 485 -3.62 20.83 20.85
N ALA A 486 -3.97 21.76 21.74
CA ALA A 486 -5.35 22.04 22.10
C ALA A 486 -6.17 22.48 20.87
N SER A 487 -7.46 22.16 20.88
CA SER A 487 -8.45 22.59 19.86
C SER A 487 -7.97 22.40 18.42
N SER A 488 -7.35 21.26 18.14
CA SER A 488 -6.65 21.02 16.89
C SER A 488 -7.16 19.80 16.11
N TYR A 489 -7.98 18.97 16.74
CA TYR A 489 -8.57 17.76 16.16
C TYR A 489 -10.04 17.98 15.81
N ASP A 490 -10.43 17.49 14.63
CA ASP A 490 -11.81 17.50 14.14
C ASP A 490 -12.60 16.30 14.67
N LEU A 491 -11.92 15.17 14.82
CA LEU A 491 -12.49 13.92 15.30
C LEU A 491 -11.56 13.27 16.31
N VAL A 492 -12.11 12.87 17.46
CA VAL A 492 -11.46 11.94 18.38
C VAL A 492 -12.24 10.64 18.37
N ILE A 493 -11.56 9.52 18.14
CA ILE A 493 -12.16 8.19 18.20
C ILE A 493 -11.63 7.41 19.40
N ALA A 494 -12.45 6.54 19.98
CA ALA A 494 -12.05 5.63 21.04
C ALA A 494 -12.80 4.29 20.89
N ALA A 495 -12.12 3.16 21.06
CA ALA A 495 -12.76 1.85 21.04
C ALA A 495 -12.36 1.06 22.29
N ASP A 496 -13.34 0.69 23.11
CA ASP A 496 -13.21 -0.17 24.29
C ASP A 496 -12.09 0.24 25.26
N VAL A 497 -12.02 1.55 25.57
CA VAL A 497 -10.92 2.10 26.39
C VAL A 497 -11.37 3.12 27.44
N LEU A 498 -12.45 3.86 27.20
CA LEU A 498 -12.87 4.92 28.11
C LEU A 498 -13.37 4.33 29.43
N HIS A 499 -14.08 3.19 29.40
CA HIS A 499 -14.55 2.51 30.60
C HIS A 499 -13.41 2.08 31.55
N ALA A 500 -12.24 1.76 30.99
CA ALA A 500 -11.07 1.29 31.73
C ALA A 500 -10.25 2.43 32.35
N THR A 501 -10.62 3.69 32.11
CA THR A 501 -9.91 4.83 32.69
C THR A 501 -10.23 4.99 34.19
N PRO A 502 -9.25 5.35 35.04
CA PRO A 502 -9.48 5.56 36.47
C PRO A 502 -10.49 6.68 36.78
N ASN A 503 -10.64 7.63 35.86
CA ASN A 503 -11.58 8.74 35.98
C ASN A 503 -12.09 9.16 34.59
N VAL A 504 -13.23 8.58 34.20
CA VAL A 504 -13.87 8.81 32.91
C VAL A 504 -14.18 10.29 32.66
N GLU A 505 -14.69 11.01 33.67
CA GLU A 505 -15.00 12.45 33.55
C GLU A 505 -13.76 13.29 33.21
N ASN A 506 -12.63 13.03 33.87
CA ASN A 506 -11.38 13.73 33.56
C ASN A 506 -10.83 13.35 32.18
N SER A 507 -10.92 12.08 31.79
CA SER A 507 -10.54 11.63 30.45
C SER A 507 -11.38 12.32 29.37
N LEU A 508 -12.69 12.42 29.54
CA LEU A 508 -13.57 13.18 28.65
C LEU A 508 -13.20 14.67 28.60
N ARG A 509 -12.84 15.30 29.73
CA ARG A 509 -12.35 16.69 29.74
C ARG A 509 -11.05 16.87 28.97
N TYR A 510 -10.13 15.90 29.01
CA TYR A 510 -8.91 15.95 28.20
C TYR A 510 -9.21 15.83 26.71
N ILE A 511 -10.10 14.91 26.34
CA ILE A 511 -10.58 14.79 24.95
C ILE A 511 -11.22 16.10 24.50
N ARG A 512 -12.07 16.72 25.33
CA ARG A 512 -12.74 17.98 24.99
C ARG A 512 -11.75 19.13 24.73
N LYS A 513 -10.63 19.18 25.47
CA LYS A 513 -9.56 20.18 25.27
C LYS A 513 -8.84 20.02 23.93
N LEU A 514 -8.74 18.80 23.41
CA LEU A 514 -8.08 18.49 22.15
C LEU A 514 -8.96 18.79 20.94
N LEU A 515 -10.27 18.58 21.08
CA LEU A 515 -11.25 18.83 20.03
C LEU A 515 -11.41 20.32 19.76
N LYS A 516 -11.58 20.67 18.48
CA LYS A 516 -12.08 21.97 18.05
C LYS A 516 -13.46 22.27 18.68
N PRO A 517 -13.94 23.53 18.65
CA PRO A 517 -15.25 23.86 19.21
C PRO A 517 -16.40 22.99 18.67
N ASP A 518 -16.35 22.67 17.37
CA ASP A 518 -17.27 21.86 16.56
C ASP A 518 -16.77 20.42 16.30
N GLY A 519 -15.68 20.01 16.98
CA GLY A 519 -15.12 18.67 16.81
C GLY A 519 -16.00 17.58 17.44
N VAL A 520 -15.95 16.39 16.84
CA VAL A 520 -16.77 15.22 17.22
C VAL A 520 -15.94 14.25 18.06
N LEU A 521 -16.57 13.68 19.09
CA LEU A 521 -16.09 12.48 19.77
C LEU A 521 -16.98 11.32 19.33
N ALA A 522 -16.39 10.30 18.70
CA ALA A 522 -17.08 9.06 18.37
C ALA A 522 -16.44 7.91 19.16
N PHE A 523 -17.21 7.07 19.81
CA PHE A 523 -16.63 6.00 20.61
C PHE A 523 -17.47 4.73 20.67
N VAL A 524 -16.77 3.59 20.67
CA VAL A 524 -17.36 2.27 20.83
C VAL A 524 -17.11 1.79 22.24
N GLU A 525 -18.19 1.41 22.93
CA GLU A 525 -18.13 0.88 24.30
C GLU A 525 -19.17 -0.22 24.51
N LEU A 526 -18.88 -1.13 25.44
CA LEU A 526 -19.80 -2.16 25.88
C LEU A 526 -21.10 -1.54 26.44
N SER A 527 -22.24 -1.96 25.89
CA SER A 527 -23.58 -1.62 26.39
C SER A 527 -24.23 -2.76 27.16
N HIS A 528 -23.86 -4.01 26.87
CA HIS A 528 -24.37 -5.19 27.55
C HIS A 528 -23.26 -6.21 27.78
N PHE A 529 -23.26 -6.86 28.95
CA PHE A 529 -22.24 -7.88 29.23
C PHE A 529 -22.69 -9.25 28.79
N HIS A 530 -22.31 -9.62 27.57
CA HIS A 530 -22.49 -10.98 27.11
C HIS A 530 -21.49 -11.92 27.81
N ILE A 531 -21.97 -12.98 28.47
CA ILE A 531 -21.11 -13.89 29.27
C ILE A 531 -20.04 -14.61 28.44
N GLY A 532 -20.20 -14.64 27.11
CA GLY A 532 -19.15 -15.10 26.19
C GLY A 532 -17.86 -14.27 26.26
N LEU A 533 -17.89 -13.08 26.88
CA LEU A 533 -16.74 -12.22 27.17
C LEU A 533 -16.13 -12.49 28.56
N PHE A 534 -16.50 -13.59 29.25
CA PHE A 534 -15.95 -13.94 30.56
C PHE A 534 -14.41 -13.96 30.66
N PRO A 535 -13.61 -14.22 29.59
CA PRO A 535 -12.16 -14.12 29.72
C PRO A 535 -11.72 -12.77 30.27
N PHE A 536 -12.32 -11.67 29.82
CA PHE A 536 -11.95 -10.33 30.29
C PHE A 536 -12.36 -10.07 31.74
N ALA A 537 -13.43 -10.70 32.22
CA ALA A 537 -13.83 -10.64 33.63
C ALA A 537 -12.79 -11.29 34.57
N THR A 538 -11.88 -12.11 34.05
CA THR A 538 -10.77 -12.66 34.87
C THR A 538 -9.69 -11.62 35.19
N LEU A 539 -9.68 -10.47 34.50
CA LEU A 539 -8.69 -9.43 34.68
C LEU A 539 -8.99 -8.56 35.92
N PRO A 540 -7.97 -8.12 36.68
CA PRO A 540 -8.18 -7.26 37.85
C PRO A 540 -8.87 -5.93 37.50
N ASP A 541 -8.46 -5.30 36.40
CA ASP A 541 -8.92 -3.95 36.00
C ASP A 541 -10.40 -3.94 35.57
N TRP A 542 -10.95 -5.09 35.18
CA TRP A 542 -12.37 -5.26 34.89
C TRP A 542 -13.27 -4.89 36.08
N TRP A 543 -12.74 -5.06 37.31
CA TRP A 543 -13.45 -4.86 38.56
C TRP A 543 -13.10 -3.54 39.25
N HIS A 544 -12.60 -2.54 38.53
CA HIS A 544 -12.39 -1.20 39.12
C HIS A 544 -13.67 -0.55 39.65
N LYS A 545 -14.83 -0.92 39.08
CA LYS A 545 -16.17 -0.56 39.58
C LYS A 545 -16.85 -1.77 40.20
N ASP A 546 -17.69 -1.53 41.20
CA ASP A 546 -18.38 -2.59 41.93
C ASP A 546 -19.34 -3.39 41.04
N ASP A 547 -19.97 -2.75 40.06
CA ASP A 547 -20.96 -3.35 39.16
C ASP A 547 -20.39 -3.83 37.81
N GLY A 548 -19.05 -3.84 37.66
CA GLY A 548 -18.35 -4.16 36.41
C GLY A 548 -18.06 -2.94 35.51
N PRO A 549 -17.48 -3.13 34.32
CA PRO A 549 -16.95 -2.02 33.52
C PRO A 549 -18.02 -1.21 32.77
N ILE A 550 -19.24 -1.74 32.63
CA ILE A 550 -20.26 -1.16 31.75
C ILE A 550 -20.79 0.15 32.34
N ILE A 551 -20.85 1.17 31.49
CA ILE A 551 -21.50 2.45 31.77
C ILE A 551 -22.75 2.50 30.90
N GLN A 552 -23.90 2.73 31.53
CA GLN A 552 -25.17 2.81 30.82
C GLN A 552 -25.26 4.10 30.00
N GLU A 553 -26.03 4.08 28.91
CA GLU A 553 -26.20 5.23 28.00
C GLU A 553 -26.63 6.52 28.73
N ASP A 554 -27.58 6.43 29.66
CA ASP A 554 -28.01 7.57 30.49
C ASP A 554 -26.87 8.16 31.35
N GLU A 555 -25.94 7.30 31.78
CA GLU A 555 -24.76 7.71 32.54
C GLU A 555 -23.69 8.31 31.62
N TRP A 556 -23.46 7.73 30.43
CA TRP A 556 -22.63 8.32 29.40
C TRP A 556 -23.09 9.74 29.05
N ASN A 557 -24.39 9.92 28.81
CA ASN A 557 -24.96 11.23 28.52
C ASN A 557 -24.67 12.25 29.64
N LYS A 558 -24.84 11.85 30.91
CA LYS A 558 -24.51 12.72 32.06
C LYS A 558 -23.02 13.05 32.12
N LEU A 559 -22.14 12.08 31.88
CA LEU A 559 -20.69 12.27 31.90
C LEU A 559 -20.22 13.20 30.77
N LEU A 560 -20.77 13.05 29.57
CA LEU A 560 -20.51 13.91 28.40
C LEU A 560 -20.92 15.35 28.69
N LEU A 561 -22.15 15.58 29.16
CA LEU A 561 -22.65 16.91 29.51
C LEU A 561 -21.78 17.59 30.58
N LYS A 562 -21.39 16.85 31.63
CA LYS A 562 -20.49 17.37 32.70
C LYS A 562 -19.08 17.70 32.22
N SER A 563 -18.67 17.11 31.10
CA SER A 563 -17.32 17.24 30.55
C SER A 563 -17.20 18.29 29.42
N GLY A 564 -18.30 18.98 29.10
CA GLY A 564 -18.32 20.05 28.11
C GLY A 564 -18.69 19.63 26.69
N PHE A 565 -19.32 18.46 26.54
CA PHE A 565 -19.96 18.01 25.30
C PHE A 565 -21.46 18.34 25.30
N THR A 566 -22.13 18.10 24.18
CA THR A 566 -23.58 18.30 23.97
C THR A 566 -24.44 17.16 24.51
N GLY A 567 -23.83 16.06 24.95
CA GLY A 567 -24.52 14.84 25.39
C GLY A 567 -24.34 13.71 24.38
N VAL A 568 -25.17 12.67 24.47
CA VAL A 568 -25.27 11.62 23.45
C VAL A 568 -26.19 12.11 22.33
N GLU A 569 -25.64 12.30 21.13
CA GLU A 569 -26.41 12.72 19.94
C GLU A 569 -26.93 11.52 19.14
N ALA A 570 -26.16 10.42 19.14
CA ALA A 570 -26.52 9.16 18.52
C ALA A 570 -26.01 7.99 19.37
N ALA A 571 -26.69 6.85 19.28
CA ALA A 571 -26.26 5.60 19.91
C ALA A 571 -26.69 4.42 19.02
N ILE A 572 -25.74 3.85 18.30
CA ILE A 572 -25.98 2.76 17.35
C ILE A 572 -25.56 1.46 18.01
N SER A 573 -26.48 0.51 18.15
CA SER A 573 -26.11 -0.83 18.62
C SER A 573 -25.43 -1.61 17.51
N ASP A 574 -24.47 -2.46 17.88
CA ASP A 574 -23.87 -3.41 16.94
C ASP A 574 -24.96 -4.28 16.30
N PHE A 575 -25.74 -5.04 17.09
CA PHE A 575 -26.80 -5.91 16.59
C PHE A 575 -28.20 -5.47 17.02
N PRO A 576 -29.20 -5.52 16.12
CA PRO A 576 -30.60 -5.33 16.50
C PRO A 576 -31.06 -6.42 17.49
N GLY A 577 -31.56 -6.02 18.65
CA GLY A 577 -32.26 -6.90 19.60
C GLY A 577 -31.42 -7.53 20.72
N PHE A 578 -30.11 -7.73 20.54
CA PHE A 578 -29.23 -8.30 21.59
C PHE A 578 -27.92 -7.53 21.81
N GLY A 579 -27.78 -6.34 21.22
CA GLY A 579 -26.51 -5.64 21.05
C GLY A 579 -25.59 -5.59 22.27
N ILE A 580 -24.30 -5.79 22.00
CA ILE A 580 -23.23 -5.98 22.99
C ILE A 580 -22.44 -4.69 23.14
N HIS A 581 -22.13 -4.03 22.02
CA HIS A 581 -21.52 -2.72 21.98
C HIS A 581 -22.46 -1.67 21.38
N LYS A 582 -22.19 -0.41 21.74
CA LYS A 582 -22.77 0.75 21.08
C LYS A 582 -21.67 1.67 20.57
N LEU A 583 -21.87 2.20 19.37
CA LEU A 583 -21.17 3.36 18.84
C LEU A 583 -21.97 4.61 19.26
N TYR A 584 -21.31 5.51 19.98
CA TYR A 584 -21.80 6.81 20.42
C TYR A 584 -21.17 7.95 19.65
#